data_AF-M6W356-F1
#
_entry.id   AF-M6W356-F1
#
_cell.length_a   1.000
_cell.length_b   1.000
_cell.length_c   1.000
_cell.angle_alpha   90.00
_cell.angle_beta   90.00
_cell.angle_gamma   90.00
#
_symmetry.space_group_name_H-M   'P 1'
#
loop_
_entity.id
_entity.type
_entity.pdbx_description
1 polymer ?
#
loop_
_entity_poly.entity_id
_entity_poly.type
_entity_poly.pdbx_seq_one_letter_code
_entity_poly.pdbx_strand_id
1 'polypeptide(L)'
;MNHYLNAFLRSIIEAVTEFLPVSSTGHLFLFSSFFPFSGESLEFDDLFDIFIQSGAILSVLFLYREKFGSQMLSSFQYLTKRNSDSQGFYFLVQIVIGAFPILVVGFIAKKFLDTIKARPDLLDILASAWIFGGVLILIAEWFFQKRQGTEEKKR
;
A
#
# COMPACT_ATOMS: atom_id res chain seq x y z
N MET A 1 -4.88 -26.96 -4.35
CA MET A 1 -4.03 -26.50 -5.48
C MET A 1 -2.57 -26.73 -5.10
N ASN A 2 -1.66 -26.95 -6.06
CA ASN A 2 -0.23 -27.06 -5.75
C ASN A 2 0.30 -25.77 -5.08
N HIS A 3 1.13 -25.90 -4.03
CA HIS A 3 1.67 -24.75 -3.29
C HIS A 3 2.44 -23.76 -4.17
N TYR A 4 3.26 -24.24 -5.11
CA TYR A 4 4.03 -23.36 -6.01
C TYR A 4 3.11 -22.55 -6.93
N LEU A 5 2.05 -23.19 -7.46
CA LEU A 5 1.07 -22.50 -8.29
C LEU A 5 0.27 -21.48 -7.48
N ASN A 6 -0.09 -21.81 -6.24
CA ASN A 6 -0.76 -20.88 -5.32
C ASN A 6 0.10 -19.64 -5.07
N ALA A 7 1.36 -19.86 -4.65
CA ALA A 7 2.33 -18.81 -4.39
C ALA A 7 2.57 -17.90 -5.62
N PHE A 8 2.72 -18.51 -6.79
CA PHE A 8 2.89 -17.78 -8.05
C PHE A 8 1.68 -16.89 -8.37
N LEU A 9 0.46 -17.42 -8.27
CA LEU A 9 -0.76 -16.66 -8.56
C LEU A 9 -0.97 -15.51 -7.56
N ARG A 10 -0.78 -15.75 -6.26
CA ARG A 10 -0.82 -14.69 -5.24
C ARG A 10 0.21 -13.59 -5.52
N SER A 11 1.43 -13.97 -5.92
CA SER A 11 2.48 -13.01 -6.28
C SER A 11 2.12 -12.17 -7.50
N ILE A 12 1.45 -12.75 -8.51
CA ILE A 12 0.93 -11.98 -9.67
C ILE A 12 -0.17 -11.03 -9.25
N ILE A 13 -1.14 -11.50 -8.46
CA ILE A 13 -2.25 -10.68 -7.96
C ILE A 13 -1.69 -9.46 -7.24
N GLU A 14 -0.77 -9.68 -6.30
CA GLU A 14 -0.09 -8.63 -5.56
C GLU A 14 0.64 -7.66 -6.50
N ALA A 15 1.50 -8.17 -7.38
CA ALA A 15 2.29 -7.32 -8.29
C ALA A 15 1.43 -6.44 -9.21
N VAL A 16 0.26 -6.92 -9.63
CA VAL A 16 -0.67 -6.17 -10.49
C VAL A 16 -1.52 -5.18 -9.68
N THR A 17 -1.94 -5.56 -8.48
CA THR A 17 -2.95 -4.79 -7.72
C THR A 17 -2.37 -3.79 -6.74
N GLU A 18 -1.13 -3.97 -6.28
CA GLU A 18 -0.54 -3.13 -5.21
C GLU A 18 -0.37 -1.66 -5.63
N PHE A 19 -0.06 -1.41 -6.90
CA PHE A 19 0.13 -0.05 -7.41
C PHE A 19 -1.14 0.57 -7.98
N LEU A 20 -2.22 -0.21 -8.07
CA LEU A 20 -3.52 0.25 -8.56
C LEU A 20 -4.43 0.56 -7.37
N PRO A 21 -5.32 1.57 -7.45
CA PRO A 21 -6.25 1.91 -6.37
C PRO A 21 -7.44 0.94 -6.32
N VAL A 22 -7.17 -0.36 -6.22
CA VAL A 22 -8.14 -1.47 -6.29
C VAL A 22 -8.12 -2.40 -5.06
N SER A 23 -7.26 -2.12 -4.07
CA SER A 23 -7.01 -2.93 -2.87
C SER A 23 -6.47 -4.33 -3.15
N SER A 24 -5.14 -4.46 -3.11
CA SER A 24 -4.40 -5.74 -3.19
C SER A 24 -4.79 -6.71 -2.08
N THR A 25 -4.87 -6.20 -0.84
CA THR A 25 -5.27 -7.00 0.34
C THR A 25 -6.62 -7.67 0.15
N GLY A 26 -7.60 -6.98 -0.46
CA GLY A 26 -8.90 -7.57 -0.76
C GLY A 26 -8.84 -8.70 -1.78
N HIS A 27 -8.05 -8.52 -2.84
CA HIS A 27 -7.89 -9.54 -3.88
C HIS A 27 -7.16 -10.77 -3.36
N LEU A 28 -6.09 -10.60 -2.56
CA LEU A 28 -5.39 -11.69 -1.91
C LEU A 28 -6.28 -12.42 -0.91
N PHE A 29 -7.03 -11.70 -0.09
CA PHE A 29 -7.95 -12.30 0.86
C PHE A 29 -9.06 -13.11 0.17
N LEU A 30 -9.64 -12.57 -0.90
CA LEU A 30 -10.65 -13.28 -1.69
C LEU A 30 -10.05 -14.54 -2.30
N PHE A 31 -8.85 -14.45 -2.88
CA PHE A 31 -8.15 -15.58 -3.48
C PHE A 31 -7.83 -16.66 -2.44
N SER A 32 -7.27 -16.28 -1.29
CA SER A 32 -6.89 -17.21 -0.21
C SER A 32 -8.10 -17.92 0.41
N SER A 33 -9.25 -17.24 0.46
CA SER A 33 -10.52 -17.84 0.92
C SER A 33 -10.99 -19.00 0.03
N PHE A 34 -10.78 -18.92 -1.29
CA PHE A 34 -11.12 -20.00 -2.23
C PHE A 34 -9.98 -21.01 -2.43
N PHE A 35 -8.75 -20.54 -2.30
CA PHE A 35 -7.54 -21.28 -2.58
C PHE A 35 -6.53 -21.17 -1.42
N PRO A 36 -6.85 -21.73 -0.24
CA PRO A 36 -5.92 -21.74 0.88
C PRO A 36 -4.72 -22.66 0.58
N PHE A 37 -3.59 -22.45 1.26
CA PHE A 37 -2.49 -23.42 1.20
C PHE A 37 -2.91 -24.73 1.89
N SER A 38 -3.07 -25.80 1.11
CA SER A 38 -3.58 -27.07 1.61
C SER A 38 -2.65 -27.68 2.66
N GLY A 39 -3.15 -27.90 3.88
CA GLY A 39 -2.35 -28.48 4.98
C GLY A 39 -1.55 -27.46 5.79
N GLU A 40 -1.65 -26.17 5.47
CA GLU A 40 -1.07 -25.07 6.24
C GLU A 40 -2.12 -24.38 7.11
N SER A 41 -1.67 -23.56 8.06
CA SER A 41 -2.55 -22.76 8.92
C SER A 41 -3.02 -21.47 8.23
N LEU A 42 -4.14 -20.92 8.69
CA LEU A 42 -4.59 -19.58 8.25
C LEU A 42 -3.55 -18.49 8.54
N GLU A 43 -2.79 -18.65 9.62
CA GLU A 43 -1.68 -17.74 9.95
C GLU A 43 -0.56 -17.79 8.90
N PHE A 44 -0.29 -18.97 8.32
CA PHE A 44 0.68 -19.10 7.24
C PHE A 44 0.20 -18.36 5.99
N ASP A 45 -1.07 -18.53 5.60
CA ASP A 45 -1.67 -17.80 4.48
C ASP A 45 -1.54 -16.28 4.66
N ASP A 46 -1.89 -15.76 5.83
CA ASP A 46 -1.80 -14.34 6.17
C ASP A 46 -0.34 -13.84 6.14
N LEU A 47 0.59 -14.60 6.70
CA LEU A 47 2.01 -14.26 6.70
C LEU A 47 2.60 -14.27 5.29
N PHE A 48 2.18 -15.22 4.46
CA PHE A 48 2.61 -15.30 3.06
C PHE A 48 2.13 -14.07 2.28
N ASP A 49 0.87 -13.68 2.43
CA ASP A 49 0.29 -12.51 1.77
C ASP A 49 1.00 -11.20 2.21
N ILE A 50 1.36 -11.08 3.48
CA ILE A 50 2.17 -9.96 3.99
C ILE A 50 3.60 -10.02 3.42
N PHE A 51 4.19 -11.20 3.31
CA PHE A 51 5.56 -11.36 2.84
C PHE A 51 5.72 -10.97 1.37
N ILE A 52 4.78 -11.34 0.50
CA ILE A 52 4.87 -11.01 -0.93
C ILE A 52 4.75 -9.50 -1.21
N GLN A 53 4.06 -8.73 -0.36
CA GLN A 53 4.03 -7.26 -0.43
C GLN A 53 5.43 -6.64 -0.30
N SER A 54 6.34 -7.31 0.42
CA SER A 54 7.75 -6.88 0.48
C SER A 54 8.41 -6.86 -0.90
N GLY A 55 8.00 -7.76 -1.80
CA GLY A 55 8.45 -7.79 -3.20
C GLY A 55 7.97 -6.56 -3.97
N ALA A 56 6.72 -6.13 -3.76
CA ALA A 56 6.21 -4.91 -4.36
C ALA A 56 6.94 -3.65 -3.83
N ILE A 57 7.20 -3.59 -2.52
CA ILE A 57 8.00 -2.51 -1.91
C ILE A 57 9.42 -2.49 -2.52
N LEU A 58 10.08 -3.65 -2.62
CA LEU A 58 11.40 -3.77 -3.24
C LEU A 58 11.41 -3.31 -4.69
N SER A 59 10.34 -3.57 -5.45
CA SER A 59 10.17 -3.09 -6.83
C SER A 59 10.21 -1.55 -6.89
N VAL A 60 9.51 -0.87 -5.98
CA VAL A 60 9.53 0.61 -5.90
C VAL A 60 10.90 1.14 -5.50
N LEU A 61 11.55 0.51 -4.52
CA LEU A 61 12.90 0.89 -4.09
C LEU A 61 13.91 0.71 -5.23
N PHE A 62 13.78 -0.35 -6.03
CA PHE A 62 14.63 -0.60 -7.18
C PHE A 62 14.36 0.40 -8.33
N LEU A 63 13.08 0.69 -8.61
CA LEU A 63 12.66 1.65 -9.62
C LEU A 63 13.20 3.05 -9.34
N TYR A 64 13.14 3.48 -8.08
CA TYR A 64 13.57 4.81 -7.64
C TYR A 64 14.95 4.82 -6.95
N ARG A 65 15.76 3.78 -7.15
CA ARG A 65 17.05 3.60 -6.45
C ARG A 65 17.99 4.80 -6.54
N GLU A 66 18.03 5.47 -7.68
CA GLU A 66 18.89 6.65 -7.91
C GLU A 66 18.38 7.87 -7.15
N LYS A 67 17.06 8.06 -7.12
CA LYS A 67 16.42 9.13 -6.34
C LYS A 67 16.62 8.87 -4.85
N PHE A 68 16.33 7.66 -4.36
CA PHE A 68 16.56 7.33 -2.96
C PHE A 68 18.04 7.44 -2.57
N GLY A 69 18.96 6.94 -3.39
CA GLY A 69 20.40 7.01 -3.14
C GLY A 69 20.93 8.45 -3.08
N SER A 70 20.56 9.29 -4.06
CA SER A 70 20.96 10.71 -4.08
C SER A 70 20.40 11.49 -2.89
N GLN A 71 19.13 11.28 -2.54
CA GLN A 71 18.51 11.97 -1.41
C GLN A 71 19.04 11.46 -0.06
N MET A 72 19.32 10.16 0.08
CA MET A 72 19.97 9.62 1.29
C MET A 72 21.39 10.18 1.47
N LEU A 73 22.18 10.25 0.40
CA LEU A 73 23.52 10.83 0.47
C LEU A 73 23.48 12.33 0.83
N SER A 74 22.60 13.10 0.19
CA SER A 74 22.37 14.52 0.50
C SER A 74 21.96 14.71 1.98
N SER A 75 21.03 13.87 2.48
CA SER A 75 20.62 13.87 3.89
C SER A 75 21.79 13.63 4.84
N PHE A 76 22.65 12.66 4.52
CA PHE A 76 23.80 12.34 5.35
C PHE A 76 24.85 13.46 5.36
N GLN A 77 25.10 14.09 4.22
CA GLN A 77 26.00 15.24 4.10
C GLN A 77 25.49 16.46 4.88
N TYR A 78 24.17 16.69 4.87
CA TYR A 78 23.54 17.73 5.67
C TYR A 78 23.69 17.47 7.17
N LEU A 79 23.39 16.26 7.64
CA LEU A 79 23.51 15.87 9.05
C LEU A 79 24.96 15.91 9.57
N THR A 80 25.93 15.58 8.71
CA THR A 80 27.36 15.65 9.04
C THR A 80 27.96 17.05 8.89
N LYS A 81 27.14 18.08 8.58
CA LYS A 81 27.56 19.47 8.32
C LYS A 81 28.62 19.60 7.22
N ARG A 82 28.72 18.60 6.33
CA ARG A 82 29.61 18.63 5.16
C ARG A 82 29.02 19.44 4.01
N ASN A 83 27.70 19.65 4.01
CA ASN A 83 26.98 20.44 3.04
C ASN A 83 25.86 21.22 3.74
N SER A 84 25.49 22.39 3.22
CA SER A 84 24.36 23.20 3.70
C SER A 84 23.05 22.88 2.99
N ASP A 85 23.08 22.05 1.94
CA ASP A 85 21.88 21.62 1.22
C ASP A 85 21.04 20.67 2.07
N SER A 86 19.84 21.13 2.45
CA SER A 86 18.88 20.40 3.28
C SER A 86 17.85 19.59 2.47
N GLN A 87 17.91 19.60 1.14
CA GLN A 87 16.87 18.99 0.30
C GLN A 87 16.67 17.49 0.60
N GLY A 88 17.75 16.72 0.73
CA GLY A 88 17.67 15.31 1.11
C GLY A 88 16.99 15.09 2.45
N PHE A 89 17.36 15.91 3.44
CA PHE A 89 16.79 15.80 4.78
C PHE A 89 15.28 16.08 4.77
N TYR A 90 14.83 17.13 4.07
CA TYR A 90 13.41 17.41 3.91
C TYR A 90 12.67 16.29 3.17
N PHE A 91 13.28 15.67 2.16
CA PHE A 91 12.70 14.51 1.48
C PHE A 91 12.44 13.35 2.45
N LEU A 92 13.40 13.01 3.32
CA LEU A 92 13.21 11.97 4.33
C LEU A 92 12.14 12.35 5.37
N VAL A 93 12.16 13.60 5.84
CA VAL A 93 11.16 14.11 6.79
C VAL A 93 9.75 14.04 6.18
N GLN A 94 9.59 14.39 4.89
CA GLN A 94 8.31 14.29 4.19
C GLN A 94 7.80 12.84 4.12
N ILE A 95 8.68 11.87 3.85
CA ILE A 95 8.31 10.45 3.87
C ILE A 95 7.83 10.05 5.27
N VAL A 96 8.59 10.42 6.31
CA VAL A 96 8.24 10.10 7.70
C VAL A 96 6.90 10.74 8.10
N ILE A 97 6.70 12.02 7.80
CA ILE A 97 5.45 12.73 8.09
C ILE A 97 4.28 12.12 7.31
N GLY A 98 4.50 11.68 6.07
CA GLY A 98 3.48 11.02 5.26
C GLY A 98 3.11 9.63 5.78
N ALA A 99 4.09 8.85 6.25
CA ALA A 99 3.88 7.49 6.75
C ALA A 99 3.41 7.44 8.23
N PHE A 100 3.75 8.44 9.03
CA PHE A 100 3.49 8.41 10.47
C PHE A 100 2.00 8.28 10.83
N PRO A 101 1.06 9.04 10.23
CA PRO A 101 -0.36 8.90 10.54
C PRO A 101 -0.89 7.49 10.28
N ILE A 102 -0.52 6.87 9.15
CA ILE A 102 -1.00 5.53 8.81
C ILE A 102 -0.41 4.47 9.74
N LEU A 103 0.86 4.61 10.16
CA LEU A 103 1.48 3.71 11.14
C LEU A 103 0.80 3.81 12.51
N VAL A 104 0.51 5.02 12.98
CA VAL A 104 -0.16 5.25 14.26
C VAL A 104 -1.58 4.71 14.24
N VAL A 105 -2.37 5.07 13.21
CA VAL A 105 -3.75 4.58 13.06
C VAL A 105 -3.76 3.06 12.92
N GLY A 106 -2.87 2.49 12.11
CA GLY A 106 -2.76 1.04 11.93
C GLY A 106 -2.40 0.30 13.22
N PHE A 107 -1.47 0.86 14.02
CA PHE A 107 -1.11 0.28 15.31
C PHE A 107 -2.27 0.29 16.31
N ILE A 108 -3.00 1.40 16.41
CA ILE A 108 -4.17 1.54 17.31
C ILE A 108 -5.32 0.64 16.83
N ALA A 109 -5.58 0.62 15.52
CA ALA A 109 -6.67 -0.13 14.92
C ALA A 109 -6.39 -1.63 14.79
N LYS A 110 -5.15 -2.09 15.06
CA LYS A 110 -4.76 -3.50 14.85
C LYS A 110 -5.75 -4.50 15.46
N LYS A 111 -6.07 -4.37 16.75
CA LYS A 111 -7.02 -5.27 17.43
C LYS A 111 -8.43 -5.24 16.82
N PHE A 112 -8.86 -4.07 16.36
CA PHE A 112 -10.15 -3.89 15.71
C PHE A 112 -10.18 -4.55 14.32
N LEU A 113 -9.09 -4.40 13.56
CA LEU A 113 -8.91 -5.05 12.26
C LEU A 113 -8.86 -6.58 12.40
N ASP A 114 -8.13 -7.10 13.38
CA ASP A 114 -8.06 -8.54 13.67
C ASP A 114 -9.46 -9.08 14.01
N THR A 115 -10.26 -8.31 14.77
CA THR A 115 -11.65 -8.66 15.08
C THR A 115 -12.52 -8.69 13.83
N ILE A 116 -12.38 -7.72 12.93
CA ILE A 116 -13.11 -7.69 11.65
C ILE A 116 -12.74 -8.88 10.78
N LYS A 117 -11.46 -9.22 10.69
CA LYS A 117 -10.95 -10.34 9.90
C LYS A 117 -11.50 -11.70 10.35
N ALA A 118 -11.84 -11.85 11.63
CA ALA A 118 -12.42 -13.07 12.17
C ALA A 118 -13.93 -13.20 11.94
N ARG A 119 -14.60 -12.18 11.38
CA ARG A 119 -16.05 -12.18 11.21
C ARG A 119 -16.49 -13.03 10.00
N PRO A 120 -17.62 -13.76 10.11
CA PRO A 120 -18.14 -14.56 9.00
C PRO A 120 -18.67 -13.69 7.83
N ASP A 121 -19.06 -12.44 8.09
CA ASP A 121 -19.52 -11.47 7.09
C ASP A 121 -18.37 -10.66 6.46
N LEU A 122 -17.11 -11.11 6.59
CA LEU A 122 -15.96 -10.38 6.09
C LEU A 122 -15.98 -10.14 4.57
N LEU A 123 -16.52 -11.07 3.77
CA LEU A 123 -16.66 -10.87 2.32
C LEU A 123 -17.62 -9.71 2.00
N ASP A 124 -18.70 -9.55 2.78
CA ASP A 124 -19.64 -8.44 2.63
C ASP A 124 -18.99 -7.11 3.06
N ILE A 125 -18.22 -7.14 4.15
CA ILE A 125 -17.43 -5.98 4.60
C ILE A 125 -16.44 -5.55 3.50
N LEU A 126 -15.73 -6.50 2.90
CA LEU A 126 -14.76 -6.24 1.85
C LEU A 126 -15.44 -5.66 0.59
N ALA A 127 -16.57 -6.23 0.18
CA ALA A 127 -17.36 -5.72 -0.93
C ALA A 127 -17.85 -4.28 -0.67
N SER A 128 -18.31 -4.00 0.55
CA SER A 128 -18.73 -2.65 0.94
C SER A 128 -17.57 -1.65 0.92
N ALA A 129 -16.38 -2.07 1.36
CA ALA A 129 -15.18 -1.26 1.35
C ALA A 129 -14.71 -0.94 -0.08
N TRP A 130 -14.80 -1.89 -1.02
CA TRP A 130 -14.51 -1.65 -2.43
C TRP A 130 -15.47 -0.64 -3.06
N ILE A 131 -16.78 -0.79 -2.82
CA ILE A 131 -17.79 0.14 -3.32
C ILE A 131 -17.51 1.54 -2.76
N PHE A 132 -17.31 1.64 -1.44
CA PHE A 132 -17.06 2.90 -0.77
C PHE A 132 -15.76 3.56 -1.28
N GLY A 133 -14.68 2.80 -1.41
CA GLY A 133 -13.40 3.28 -1.96
C GLY A 133 -13.55 3.78 -3.40
N GLY A 134 -14.26 3.04 -4.25
CA GLY A 134 -14.55 3.44 -5.63
C GLY A 134 -15.36 4.74 -5.70
N VAL A 135 -16.40 4.88 -4.86
CA VAL A 135 -17.19 6.12 -4.76
C VAL A 135 -16.33 7.30 -4.29
N LEU A 136 -15.45 7.10 -3.31
CA LEU A 136 -14.53 8.15 -2.86
C LEU A 136 -13.57 8.61 -3.96
N ILE A 137 -13.05 7.68 -4.76
CA ILE A 137 -12.20 8.01 -5.92
C ILE A 137 -12.97 8.87 -6.93
N LEU A 138 -14.20 8.48 -7.27
CA LEU A 138 -15.06 9.25 -8.18
C LEU A 138 -15.37 10.66 -7.65
N ILE A 139 -15.65 10.77 -6.35
CA ILE A 139 -15.88 12.07 -5.69
C ILE A 139 -14.62 12.92 -5.76
N ALA A 140 -13.44 12.34 -5.44
CA ALA A 140 -12.17 13.05 -5.51
C ALA A 140 -11.91 13.57 -6.94
N GLU A 141 -12.09 12.72 -7.95
CA GLU A 141 -11.94 13.10 -9.36
C GLU A 141 -12.87 14.26 -9.73
N TRP A 142 -14.14 14.20 -9.35
CA TRP A 142 -15.11 15.27 -9.61
C TRP A 142 -14.69 16.60 -8.98
N PHE A 143 -14.20 16.59 -7.74
CA PHE A 143 -13.69 17.78 -7.07
C PHE A 143 -12.45 18.37 -7.76
N PHE A 144 -11.53 17.53 -8.24
CA PHE A 144 -10.33 17.96 -8.94
C PHE A 144 -10.62 18.51 -10.35
N GLN A 145 -11.49 17.86 -11.14
CA GLN A 145 -11.88 18.36 -12.47
C GLN A 145 -12.56 19.74 -12.38
N LYS A 146 -13.44 19.94 -11.39
CA LYS A 146 -14.12 21.23 -11.19
C LYS A 146 -13.15 22.38 -10.89
N ARG A 147 -12.03 22.11 -10.21
CA ARG A 147 -10.98 23.11 -9.96
C ARG A 147 -10.21 23.47 -11.23
N GLN A 148 -9.86 22.49 -12.07
CA GLN A 148 -9.12 22.73 -13.31
C GLN A 148 -9.95 23.55 -14.33
N GLY A 149 -11.23 23.22 -14.51
CA GLY A 149 -12.11 24.00 -15.41
C GLY A 149 -12.43 25.43 -14.95
N THR A 150 -12.17 25.75 -13.67
CA THR A 150 -12.36 27.11 -13.13
C THR A 150 -11.09 27.98 -13.29
N GLU A 151 -9.90 27.37 -13.29
CA GLU A 151 -8.65 28.09 -13.55
C GLU A 151 -8.43 28.38 -15.04
N GLU A 152 -8.85 27.48 -15.92
CA GLU A 152 -8.76 27.68 -17.38
C GLU A 152 -9.68 28.80 -17.88
N LYS A 153 -10.81 29.06 -17.20
CA LYS A 153 -11.74 30.15 -17.52
C LYS A 153 -11.33 31.53 -16.97
N LYS A 154 -10.27 31.59 -16.16
CA LYS A 154 -9.71 32.82 -15.56
C LYS A 154 -8.42 33.28 -16.24
N ARG A 155 -7.84 32.47 -17.13
CA ARG A 155 -6.76 32.87 -18.05
C ARG A 155 -7.37 33.32 -19.38
#